data_AF-A0A9N8WJR5-F1
#
_entry.id   AF-A0A9N8WJR5-F1
#
_cell.length_a   1.000
_cell.length_b   1.000
_cell.length_c   1.000
_cell.angle_alpha   90.00
_cell.angle_beta   90.00
_cell.angle_gamma   90.00
#
_symmetry.space_group_name_H-M   'P 1'
#
loop_
_entity.id
_entity.type
_entity.pdbx_description
1 polymer ?
#
loop_
_entity_poly.entity_id
_entity_poly.type
_entity_poly.pdbx_seq_one_letter_code
_entity_poly.pdbx_strand_id
1 'polypeptide(L)'
;MCIPGHREKTPKNWIPGITEIGSGYDFFNGKYASSESCTENLFDWSKEPVQEIELHGKTYCYPKGIIDCYLERSDNYNIAAGETLEEYQKSLSRTVAVGGGFLGFNGSVKFEYGDVVNYSKFHSFSRVQYEY
;
A
#
# COMPACT_ATOMS: atom_id res chain seq x y z
N MET A 1 -8.98 -27.91 -30.75
CA MET A 1 -7.63 -28.24 -31.28
C MET A 1 -7.09 -26.97 -31.89
N CYS A 2 -6.10 -26.32 -31.28
CA CYS A 2 -5.58 -25.02 -31.72
C CYS A 2 -4.11 -25.14 -32.09
N ILE A 3 -3.80 -24.66 -33.29
CA ILE A 3 -2.51 -24.69 -33.97
C ILE A 3 -1.52 -23.73 -33.28
N PRO A 4 -0.22 -24.07 -33.14
CA PRO A 4 0.76 -23.20 -32.49
C PRO A 4 1.30 -22.17 -33.48
N GLY A 5 1.01 -20.90 -33.24
CA GLY A 5 1.58 -19.76 -33.96
C GLY A 5 1.66 -18.57 -33.04
N HIS A 6 2.86 -18.01 -32.90
CA HIS A 6 3.19 -16.69 -32.31
C HIS A 6 2.10 -16.04 -31.43
N ARG A 7 2.13 -16.33 -30.11
CA ARG A 7 1.39 -15.51 -29.15
C ARG A 7 2.22 -14.28 -28.81
N GLU A 8 1.90 -13.16 -29.45
CA GLU A 8 1.94 -11.88 -28.77
C GLU A 8 1.20 -12.06 -27.44
N LYS A 9 1.90 -11.89 -26.32
CA LYS A 9 1.32 -12.00 -24.99
C LYS A 9 0.28 -10.88 -24.85
N THR A 10 -0.99 -11.20 -25.04
CA THR A 10 -2.08 -10.33 -24.62
C THR A 10 -1.82 -9.96 -23.16
N PRO A 11 -1.79 -8.67 -22.78
CA PRO A 11 -1.55 -8.29 -21.40
C PRO A 11 -2.56 -9.02 -20.51
N LYS A 12 -2.06 -9.81 -19.55
CA LYS A 12 -2.93 -10.41 -18.52
C LYS A 12 -3.68 -9.25 -17.85
N ASN A 13 -5.02 -9.33 -17.77
CA ASN A 13 -5.82 -8.30 -17.12
C ASN A 13 -5.67 -8.42 -15.60
N TRP A 14 -4.52 -8.01 -15.08
CA TRP A 14 -4.21 -8.14 -13.67
C TRP A 14 -5.14 -7.30 -12.82
N ILE A 15 -5.47 -7.82 -11.64
CA ILE A 15 -6.14 -7.03 -10.61
C ILE A 15 -5.29 -5.79 -10.27
N PRO A 16 -5.89 -4.59 -10.14
CA PRO A 16 -5.16 -3.42 -9.67
C PRO A 16 -4.49 -3.69 -8.32
N GLY A 17 -3.29 -3.13 -8.10
CA GLY A 17 -2.53 -3.35 -6.88
C GLY A 17 -1.57 -4.56 -6.90
N ILE A 18 -1.57 -5.36 -7.97
CA ILE A 18 -0.72 -6.58 -8.03
C ILE A 18 0.77 -6.24 -8.03
N THR A 19 1.15 -5.09 -8.58
CA THR A 19 2.54 -4.65 -8.74
C THR A 19 3.15 -4.16 -7.43
N GLU A 20 2.32 -3.85 -6.45
CA GLU A 20 2.67 -3.38 -5.12
C GLU A 20 2.90 -4.58 -4.19
N ILE A 21 2.21 -5.69 -4.41
CA ILE A 21 2.46 -6.93 -3.69
C ILE A 21 3.84 -7.47 -4.06
N GLY A 22 4.65 -7.76 -3.04
CA GLY A 22 6.02 -8.23 -3.20
C GLY A 22 7.06 -7.14 -3.48
N SER A 23 6.63 -5.88 -3.56
CA SER A 23 7.53 -4.74 -3.58
C SER A 23 8.08 -4.43 -2.20
N GLY A 24 9.36 -4.06 -2.14
CA GLY A 24 9.90 -3.44 -0.94
C GLY A 24 9.20 -2.11 -0.66
N TYR A 25 9.40 -1.59 0.56
CA TYR A 25 8.76 -0.35 1.00
C TYR A 25 9.73 0.51 1.81
N ASP A 26 9.84 1.80 1.49
CA ASP A 26 10.62 2.73 2.29
C ASP A 26 9.82 3.14 3.55
N PHE A 27 9.95 2.33 4.59
CA PHE A 27 9.26 2.57 5.86
C PHE A 27 9.70 3.87 6.54
N PHE A 28 10.96 4.30 6.38
CA PHE A 28 11.49 5.42 7.17
C PHE A 28 11.22 6.78 6.53
N ASN A 29 11.50 6.92 5.24
CA ASN A 29 11.36 8.20 4.53
C ASN A 29 10.14 8.25 3.61
N GLY A 30 9.50 7.11 3.38
CA GLY A 30 8.29 7.02 2.56
C GLY A 30 7.08 7.68 3.20
N LYS A 31 6.04 7.80 2.39
CA LYS A 31 4.69 8.15 2.81
C LYS A 31 4.00 6.89 3.38
N TYR A 32 2.90 7.07 4.08
CA TYR A 32 2.10 5.98 4.62
C TYR A 32 1.21 5.38 3.53
N ALA A 33 1.27 4.05 3.37
CA ALA A 33 0.46 3.26 2.43
C ALA A 33 0.35 3.87 1.01
N SER A 34 1.48 4.29 0.44
CA SER A 34 1.54 4.92 -0.88
C SER A 34 2.43 4.14 -1.84
N SER A 35 1.96 3.94 -3.07
CA SER A 35 2.74 3.29 -4.14
C SER A 35 4.01 4.06 -4.50
N GLU A 36 4.06 5.37 -4.25
CA GLU A 36 5.28 6.18 -4.44
C GLU A 36 6.42 5.81 -3.47
N SER A 37 6.08 5.10 -2.38
CA SER A 37 7.04 4.62 -1.39
C SER A 37 7.39 3.13 -1.57
N CYS A 38 6.80 2.48 -2.57
CA CYS A 38 7.23 1.17 -3.00
C CYS A 38 8.59 1.28 -3.69
N THR A 39 9.46 0.32 -3.40
CA THR A 39 10.75 0.15 -4.08
C THR A 39 10.63 -0.97 -5.12
N GLU A 40 11.73 -1.66 -5.41
CA GLU A 40 11.77 -2.74 -6.37
C GLU A 40 10.88 -3.95 -5.99
N ASN A 41 10.20 -4.51 -7.00
CA ASN A 41 9.41 -5.73 -6.85
C ASN A 41 10.32 -6.96 -6.90
N LEU A 42 10.23 -7.79 -5.86
CA LEU A 42 11.06 -8.98 -5.71
C LEU A 42 10.52 -10.21 -6.45
N PHE A 43 9.32 -10.12 -7.03
CA PHE A 43 8.60 -11.23 -7.66
C PHE A 43 8.25 -10.94 -9.12
N ASP A 44 8.35 -11.97 -9.96
CA ASP A 44 7.95 -11.92 -11.37
C ASP A 44 6.62 -12.65 -11.59
N TRP A 45 5.51 -11.92 -11.40
CA TRP A 45 4.16 -12.46 -11.56
C TRP A 45 3.83 -12.93 -12.98
N SER A 46 4.62 -12.53 -13.99
CA SER A 46 4.31 -12.85 -15.39
C SER A 46 4.39 -14.36 -15.67
N LYS A 47 5.22 -15.07 -14.91
CA LYS A 47 5.50 -16.51 -15.03
C LYS A 47 4.54 -17.39 -14.25
N GLU A 48 3.81 -16.81 -13.30
CA GLU A 48 2.96 -17.57 -12.40
C GLU A 48 1.63 -18.00 -13.06
N PRO A 49 1.08 -19.17 -12.67
CA PRO A 49 -0.28 -19.56 -13.02
C PRO A 49 -1.26 -18.56 -12.40
N VAL A 50 -2.38 -18.30 -13.08
CA VAL A 50 -3.35 -17.30 -12.65
C VAL A 50 -4.69 -17.92 -12.28
N GLN A 51 -5.40 -17.24 -11.39
CA GLN A 51 -6.80 -17.45 -11.06
C GLN A 51 -7.58 -16.19 -11.42
N GLU A 52 -8.83 -16.37 -11.85
CA GLU A 52 -9.72 -15.26 -12.21
C GLU A 52 -10.63 -14.87 -11.05
N ILE A 53 -10.98 -13.58 -11.00
CA ILE A 53 -11.98 -13.02 -10.09
C ILE A 53 -12.83 -12.01 -10.85
N GLU A 54 -14.14 -11.99 -10.58
CA GLU A 54 -15.05 -11.01 -11.15
C GLU A 54 -15.32 -9.90 -10.15
N LEU A 55 -14.98 -8.66 -10.53
CA LEU A 55 -15.16 -7.46 -9.73
C LEU A 55 -15.95 -6.42 -10.51
N HIS A 56 -17.13 -6.04 -10.01
CA HIS A 56 -17.98 -5.03 -10.65
C HIS A 56 -18.26 -5.29 -12.14
N GLY A 57 -18.46 -6.55 -12.53
CA GLY A 57 -18.71 -6.96 -13.91
C GLY A 57 -17.46 -6.97 -14.82
N LYS A 58 -16.25 -6.85 -14.24
CA LYS A 58 -14.98 -7.01 -14.95
C LYS A 58 -14.22 -8.21 -14.39
N THR A 59 -13.70 -9.04 -15.29
CA THR A 59 -12.88 -10.20 -14.91
C THR A 59 -11.41 -9.80 -14.85
N TYR A 60 -10.79 -10.01 -13.69
CA TYR A 60 -9.36 -9.79 -13.45
C TYR A 60 -8.65 -11.10 -13.13
N CYS A 61 -7.33 -11.09 -13.23
CA CYS A 61 -6.47 -12.22 -12.89
C CYS A 61 -5.52 -11.89 -11.74
N TYR A 62 -5.13 -12.90 -10.96
CA TYR A 62 -4.07 -12.82 -9.94
C TYR A 62 -3.31 -14.16 -9.81
N PRO A 63 -2.07 -14.19 -9.27
CA PRO A 63 -1.27 -15.40 -9.11
C PRO A 63 -1.92 -16.45 -8.19
N LYS A 64 -2.21 -17.62 -8.76
CA LYS A 64 -2.96 -18.69 -8.09
C LYS A 64 -2.11 -19.35 -7.00
N GLY A 65 -2.66 -19.45 -5.80
CA GLY A 65 -2.04 -20.17 -4.68
C GLY A 65 -0.84 -19.47 -4.04
N ILE A 66 -0.55 -18.24 -4.49
CA ILE A 66 0.49 -17.37 -3.91
C ILE A 66 -0.15 -16.14 -3.28
N ILE A 67 -1.14 -15.57 -3.97
CA ILE A 67 -1.90 -14.42 -3.48
C ILE A 67 -3.34 -14.85 -3.30
N ASP A 68 -3.90 -14.54 -2.12
CA ASP A 68 -5.33 -14.63 -1.86
C ASP A 68 -5.94 -13.23 -1.98
N CYS A 69 -7.06 -13.13 -2.70
CA CYS A 69 -7.80 -11.89 -2.86
C CYS A 69 -9.12 -11.99 -2.09
N TYR A 70 -9.31 -11.06 -1.14
CA TYR A 70 -10.53 -10.96 -0.35
C TYR A 70 -11.27 -9.69 -0.72
N LEU A 71 -12.58 -9.80 -0.92
CA LEU A 71 -13.43 -8.65 -1.14
C LEU A 71 -14.02 -8.19 0.16
N GLU A 72 -13.52 -7.08 0.65
CA GLU A 72 -14.07 -6.38 1.79
C GLU A 72 -14.82 -5.13 1.29
N ARG A 73 -16.08 -4.99 1.72
CA ARG A 73 -16.83 -3.74 1.60
C ARG A 73 -17.08 -3.26 3.02
N SER A 74 -16.08 -2.61 3.60
CA SER A 74 -16.17 -2.00 4.92
C SER A 74 -15.72 -0.55 4.81
N ASP A 75 -16.56 0.34 5.32
CA ASP A 75 -16.21 1.75 5.52
C ASP A 75 -15.31 1.82 6.75
N ASN A 76 -14.01 2.03 6.56
CA ASN A 76 -13.05 2.09 7.65
C ASN A 76 -12.48 3.50 7.83
N TYR A 77 -12.29 3.88 9.09
CA TYR A 77 -11.58 5.10 9.45
C TYR A 77 -10.27 4.75 10.12
N ASN A 78 -9.16 5.15 9.49
CA ASN A 78 -7.85 5.10 10.09
C ASN A 78 -7.51 6.48 10.65
N ILE A 79 -7.40 6.56 11.99
CA ILE A 79 -7.13 7.80 12.71
C ILE A 79 -5.76 7.68 13.39
N ALA A 80 -4.88 8.63 13.10
CA ALA A 80 -3.60 8.78 13.79
C ALA A 80 -3.50 10.20 14.34
N ALA A 81 -3.17 10.35 15.62
CA ALA A 81 -3.09 11.64 16.27
C ALA A 81 -2.00 11.69 17.34
N GLY A 82 -1.52 12.90 17.65
CA GLY A 82 -0.57 13.16 18.73
C GLY A 82 -0.51 14.64 19.09
N GLU A 83 -0.28 14.94 20.36
CA GLU A 83 -0.08 16.32 20.82
C GLU A 83 1.31 16.83 20.42
N THR A 84 2.25 15.91 20.19
CA THR A 84 3.56 16.20 19.60
C THR A 84 3.75 15.48 18.27
N LEU A 85 4.69 15.95 17.46
CA LEU A 85 5.06 15.28 16.21
C LEU A 85 5.52 13.83 16.46
N GLU A 86 6.26 13.59 17.54
CA GLU A 86 6.73 12.26 17.90
C GLU A 86 5.57 11.32 18.25
N GLU A 87 4.58 11.81 19.02
CA GLU A 87 3.37 11.03 19.34
C GLU A 87 2.55 10.70 18.10
N TYR A 88 2.41 11.66 17.18
CA TYR A 88 1.75 11.43 15.90
C TYR A 88 2.45 10.34 15.10
N GLN A 89 3.78 10.42 14.98
CA GLN A 89 4.57 9.42 14.26
C GLN A 89 4.51 8.05 14.91
N LYS A 90 4.50 7.98 16.25
CA LYS A 90 4.26 6.73 16.98
C LYS A 90 2.88 6.17 16.69
N SER A 91 1.84 7.01 16.70
CA SER A 91 0.46 6.60 16.40
C SER A 91 0.36 6.07 14.97
N LEU A 92 0.98 6.74 13.99
CA LEU A 92 0.98 6.32 12.60
C LEU A 92 1.81 5.04 12.37
N SER A 93 2.93 4.88 13.07
CA SER A 93 3.78 3.68 12.94
C SER A 93 3.13 2.44 13.57
N ARG A 94 2.24 2.62 14.55
CA ARG A 94 1.49 1.52 15.19
C ARG A 94 0.44 0.87 14.30
N THR A 95 0.00 1.53 13.22
CA THR A 95 -0.98 0.93 12.32
C THR A 95 -0.36 -0.17 11.44
N VAL A 96 0.97 -0.28 11.42
CA VAL A 96 1.69 -1.38 10.77
C VAL A 96 2.37 -2.29 11.78
N ALA A 97 2.45 -3.59 11.46
CA ALA A 97 3.04 -4.60 12.34
C ALA A 97 4.59 -4.64 12.26
N VAL A 98 5.24 -3.47 12.25
CA VAL A 98 6.70 -3.38 12.29
C VAL A 98 7.17 -3.51 13.75
N GLY A 99 7.89 -4.59 14.06
CA GLY A 99 8.45 -4.80 15.39
C GLY A 99 9.46 -3.71 15.77
N GLY A 100 9.53 -3.35 17.06
CA GLY A 100 10.57 -2.46 17.59
C GLY A 100 10.17 -1.00 17.84
N GLY A 101 8.92 -0.60 17.58
CA GLY A 101 8.41 0.73 17.95
C GLY A 101 9.10 1.90 17.24
N PHE A 102 9.61 1.65 16.03
CA PHE A 102 10.29 2.65 15.22
C PHE A 102 9.35 3.77 14.76
N LEU A 103 9.91 4.97 14.57
CA LEU A 103 9.22 6.11 13.98
C LEU A 103 9.41 6.07 12.46
N GLY A 104 8.40 5.55 11.77
CA GLY A 104 8.35 5.49 10.31
C GLY A 104 7.56 6.63 9.68
N PHE A 105 7.45 6.56 8.36
CA PHE A 105 6.60 7.38 7.51
C PHE A 105 6.88 8.89 7.56
N ASN A 106 8.14 9.29 7.72
CA ASN A 106 8.53 10.71 7.76
C ASN A 106 8.10 11.48 6.51
N GLY A 107 8.04 10.82 5.35
CA GLY A 107 7.54 11.42 4.11
C GLY A 107 6.09 11.87 4.21
N SER A 108 5.26 11.21 5.02
CA SER A 108 3.85 11.62 5.24
C SER A 108 3.77 12.94 5.97
N VAL A 109 4.61 13.15 6.98
CA VAL A 109 4.65 14.40 7.76
C VAL A 109 4.91 15.58 6.83
N LYS A 110 5.95 15.47 6.00
CA LYS A 110 6.30 16.54 5.05
C LYS A 110 5.22 16.75 3.99
N PHE A 111 4.59 15.67 3.52
CA PHE A 111 3.55 15.76 2.51
C PHE A 111 2.26 16.42 3.05
N GLU A 112 1.85 16.08 4.27
CA GLU A 112 0.60 16.57 4.87
C GLU A 112 0.72 17.95 5.51
N TYR A 113 1.85 18.22 6.17
CA TYR A 113 2.04 19.42 7.00
C TYR A 113 3.16 20.34 6.50
N GLY A 114 3.85 19.98 5.40
CA GLY A 114 4.99 20.74 4.89
C GLY A 114 6.24 20.62 5.75
N ASP A 115 7.15 21.59 5.65
CA ASP A 115 8.30 21.67 6.53
C ASP A 115 7.85 22.14 7.92
N VAL A 116 7.55 21.17 8.80
CA VAL A 116 7.16 21.43 10.19
C VAL A 116 8.36 21.97 10.95
N VAL A 117 8.44 23.29 11.12
CA VAL A 117 9.39 23.92 12.03
C VAL A 117 8.94 23.58 13.45
N ASN A 118 9.85 23.00 14.23
CA ASN A 118 9.63 22.35 15.52
C ASN A 118 9.19 23.30 16.66
N TYR A 119 8.10 24.03 16.47
CA TYR A 119 7.37 24.74 17.52
C TYR A 119 6.29 23.79 18.09
N SER A 120 6.72 22.60 18.51
CA SER A 120 5.87 21.52 19.04
C SER A 120 5.03 21.90 20.26
N LYS A 121 5.31 23.07 20.87
CA LYS A 121 4.57 23.55 22.05
C LYS A 121 3.18 24.14 21.72
N PHE A 122 2.89 24.45 20.45
CA PHE A 122 1.63 25.13 20.06
C PHE A 122 0.84 24.40 18.98
N HIS A 123 1.26 23.20 18.58
CA HIS A 123 0.61 22.44 17.51
C HIS A 123 0.30 21.03 17.96
N SER A 124 -0.85 20.53 17.53
CA SER A 124 -1.23 19.12 17.63
C SER A 124 -1.48 18.59 16.21
N PHE A 125 -1.27 17.29 16.02
CA PHE A 125 -1.30 16.66 14.70
C PHE A 125 -2.37 15.58 14.68
N SER A 126 -3.16 15.55 13.62
CA SER A 126 -4.21 14.55 13.43
C SER A 126 -4.41 14.26 11.95
N ARG A 127 -4.38 12.97 11.60
CA ARG A 127 -4.77 12.45 10.29
C ARG A 127 -6.02 11.61 10.47
N VAL A 128 -7.05 11.94 9.70
CA VAL A 128 -8.27 11.15 9.57
C VAL A 128 -8.37 10.70 8.12
N GLN A 129 -8.23 9.40 7.89
CA GLN A 129 -8.36 8.80 6.57
C GLN A 129 -9.62 7.94 6.51
N TYR A 130 -10.47 8.24 5.54
CA TYR A 130 -11.62 7.43 5.19
C TYR A 130 -11.22 6.47 4.06
N GLU A 131 -11.42 5.17 4.28
CA GLU A 131 -11.18 4.11 3.32
C GLU A 131 -12.53 3.55 2.86
N TYR A 132 -12.76 3.61 1.55
CA TYR A 132 -13.97 3.18 0.85
C TYR A 132 -13.66 2.02 -0.09
#